data_AF-A0A835Z9B3-F1
#
_entry.id   AF-A0A835Z9B3-F1
#
_cell.length_a   1.000
_cell.length_b   1.000
_cell.length_c   1.000
_cell.angle_alpha   90.00
_cell.angle_beta   90.00
_cell.angle_gamma   90.00
#
_symmetry.space_group_name_H-M   'P 1'
#
loop_
_entity.id
_entity.type
_entity.pdbx_description
1 polymer ?
#
loop_
_entity_poly.entity_id
_entity_poly.type
_entity_poly.pdbx_seq_one_letter_code
_entity_poly.pdbx_strand_id
1 'polypeptide(L)'
;MLLSQCHVAPHLRFTFYDQVHTTGMDIKQALSCTAAVTLGKDMTFRDYAQGSFRMRGIGKGQRVQVFIIPEVHQLMTDEVAAGLGTTPAARAATLSSLPLAERHHQLLCDVCAWLTINSMKSEKVQWNLLMEQQAQNVWRKRAYQALQMGHATFG
;
A
#
# COMPACT_ATOMS: atom_id res chain seq x y z
N MET A 1 -20.58 -3.33 -23.34
CA MET A 1 -19.82 -3.38 -24.61
C MET A 1 -18.81 -4.51 -24.48
N LEU A 2 -18.83 -5.49 -25.40
CA LEU A 2 -17.86 -6.58 -25.36
C LEU A 2 -16.49 -6.08 -25.83
N LEU A 3 -15.39 -6.66 -25.32
CA LEU A 3 -14.03 -6.34 -25.79
C LEU A 3 -13.82 -6.58 -27.30
N SER A 4 -14.67 -7.41 -27.91
CA SER A 4 -14.73 -7.66 -29.35
C SER A 4 -15.35 -6.53 -30.16
N GLN A 5 -16.12 -5.65 -29.52
CA GLN A 5 -16.77 -4.48 -30.13
C GLN A 5 -15.92 -3.21 -29.99
N CYS A 6 -14.76 -3.30 -29.34
CA CYS A 6 -13.84 -2.19 -29.20
C CYS A 6 -13.00 -2.02 -30.49
N HIS A 7 -13.11 -0.87 -31.14
CA HIS A 7 -12.35 -0.53 -32.35
C HIS A 7 -10.84 -0.26 -32.13
N VAL A 8 -10.33 -0.50 -30.91
CA VAL A 8 -8.89 -0.39 -30.59
C VAL A 8 -8.23 -1.73 -30.85
N ALA A 9 -7.15 -1.79 -31.62
CA ALA A 9 -6.43 -3.06 -31.86
C ALA A 9 -5.87 -3.65 -30.55
N PRO A 10 -5.83 -4.98 -30.35
CA PRO A 10 -5.42 -5.60 -29.07
C PRO A 10 -4.08 -5.12 -28.51
N HIS A 11 -3.10 -4.83 -29.36
CA HIS A 11 -1.77 -4.38 -28.97
C HIS A 11 -1.71 -2.92 -28.50
N LEU A 12 -2.77 -2.14 -28.74
CA LEU A 12 -2.90 -0.76 -28.25
C LEU A 12 -3.72 -0.67 -26.96
N ARG A 13 -4.19 -1.82 -26.45
CA ARG A 13 -4.98 -1.89 -25.24
C ARG A 13 -4.07 -2.09 -24.03
N PHE A 14 -4.46 -1.52 -22.91
CA PHE A 14 -3.86 -1.80 -21.61
C PHE A 14 -4.96 -2.09 -20.60
N THR A 15 -4.59 -2.81 -19.53
CA THR A 15 -5.47 -3.01 -18.39
C THR A 15 -5.14 -1.96 -17.35
N PHE A 16 -6.17 -1.24 -16.89
CA PHE A 16 -6.05 -0.31 -15.78
C PHE A 16 -6.71 -0.92 -14.55
N TYR A 17 -6.01 -0.91 -13.43
CA TYR A 17 -6.56 -1.24 -12.12
C TYR A 17 -6.52 0.02 -11.27
N ASP A 18 -7.67 0.47 -10.77
CA ASP A 18 -7.68 1.44 -9.67
C ASP A 18 -7.47 0.69 -8.34
N GLN A 19 -7.07 1.41 -7.30
CA GLN A 19 -6.74 0.81 -6.01
C GLN A 19 -7.91 0.02 -5.40
N VAL A 20 -9.15 0.50 -5.56
CA VAL A 20 -10.36 -0.11 -4.98
C VAL A 20 -10.73 -1.43 -5.67
N HIS A 21 -10.52 -1.52 -6.98
CA HIS A 21 -10.80 -2.71 -7.80
C HIS A 21 -9.56 -3.57 -8.07
N THR A 22 -8.48 -3.39 -7.29
CA THR A 22 -7.35 -4.34 -7.28
C THR A 22 -7.72 -5.67 -6.63
N THR A 23 -8.93 -5.85 -6.07
CA THR A 23 -9.46 -7.10 -5.48
C THR A 23 -10.49 -7.76 -6.42
N GLY A 24 -10.65 -9.09 -6.37
CA GLY A 24 -11.71 -9.82 -7.10
C GLY A 24 -11.57 -10.03 -8.63
N MET A 25 -10.92 -9.12 -9.38
CA MET A 25 -10.85 -9.21 -10.86
C MET A 25 -9.58 -9.91 -11.38
N ASP A 26 -9.72 -11.00 -12.16
CA ASP A 26 -8.58 -11.75 -12.74
C ASP A 26 -8.54 -11.59 -14.28
N ILE A 27 -7.93 -10.51 -14.76
CA ILE A 27 -7.71 -10.26 -16.19
C ILE A 27 -6.37 -10.86 -16.59
N LYS A 28 -6.39 -11.82 -17.51
CA LYS A 28 -5.17 -12.44 -18.04
C LYS A 28 -4.33 -11.41 -18.78
N GLN A 29 -3.10 -11.23 -18.32
CA GLN A 29 -2.12 -10.34 -18.93
C GLN A 29 -1.23 -11.10 -19.91
N ALA A 30 -0.65 -10.41 -20.90
CA ALA A 30 0.28 -11.03 -21.86
C ALA A 30 1.53 -11.59 -21.15
N LEU A 31 2.16 -12.62 -21.71
CA LEU A 31 3.29 -13.31 -21.05
C LEU A 31 4.52 -12.42 -20.85
N SER A 32 4.73 -11.43 -21.73
CA SER A 32 5.88 -10.52 -21.71
C SER A 32 5.52 -9.08 -21.33
N CYS A 33 4.32 -8.83 -20.78
CA CYS A 33 3.92 -7.47 -20.45
C CYS A 33 4.67 -6.93 -19.22
N THR A 34 4.81 -5.60 -19.20
CA THR A 34 5.34 -4.85 -18.07
C THR A 34 4.22 -4.00 -17.51
N ALA A 35 3.94 -4.14 -16.21
CA ALA A 35 3.02 -3.27 -15.51
C ALA A 35 3.74 -2.02 -15.01
N ALA A 36 3.09 -0.87 -15.11
CA ALA A 36 3.48 0.34 -14.40
C ALA A 36 2.67 0.41 -13.10
N VAL A 37 3.35 0.54 -11.96
CA VAL A 37 2.74 0.65 -10.63
C VAL A 37 3.16 1.98 -10.01
N THR A 38 2.20 2.83 -9.70
CA THR A 38 2.45 4.11 -9.02
C THR A 38 2.39 3.95 -7.51
N LEU A 39 3.31 4.57 -6.77
CA LEU A 39 3.25 4.60 -5.30
C LEU A 39 2.46 5.82 -4.81
N GLY A 40 1.55 5.57 -3.86
CA GLY A 40 0.82 6.62 -3.13
C GLY A 40 1.40 6.82 -1.73
N LYS A 41 1.21 8.01 -1.16
CA LYS A 41 1.75 8.37 0.17
C LYS A 41 1.28 7.44 1.31
N ASP A 42 0.03 6.99 1.26
CA ASP A 42 -0.63 6.18 2.29
C ASP A 42 -0.68 4.68 1.91
N MET A 43 0.04 4.29 0.86
CA MET A 43 0.04 2.90 0.39
C MET A 43 0.78 2.00 1.38
N THR A 44 0.21 0.83 1.66
CA THR A 44 0.86 -0.21 2.47
C THR A 44 1.52 -1.28 1.59
N PHE A 45 2.38 -2.11 2.18
CA PHE A 45 2.99 -3.23 1.45
C PHE A 45 1.94 -4.20 0.90
N ARG A 46 0.85 -4.39 1.66
CA ARG A 46 -0.28 -5.21 1.24
C ARG A 46 -0.91 -4.68 -0.05
N ASP A 47 -1.20 -3.39 -0.12
CA ASP A 47 -1.84 -2.75 -1.29
C ASP A 47 -0.94 -2.87 -2.53
N TYR A 48 0.35 -2.57 -2.36
CA TYR A 48 1.35 -2.70 -3.43
C TYR A 48 1.47 -4.13 -3.95
N ALA A 49 1.58 -5.11 -3.03
CA ALA A 49 1.69 -6.52 -3.38
C ALA A 49 0.42 -7.02 -4.09
N GLN A 50 -0.76 -6.62 -3.59
CA GLN A 50 -2.03 -7.00 -4.18
C GLN A 50 -2.20 -6.48 -5.61
N GLY A 51 -1.84 -5.22 -5.87
CA GLY A 51 -1.84 -4.66 -7.21
C GLY A 51 -0.81 -5.34 -8.12
N SER A 52 0.41 -5.52 -7.63
CA SER A 52 1.51 -6.13 -8.39
C SER A 52 1.21 -7.58 -8.76
N PHE A 53 0.64 -8.38 -7.86
CA PHE A 53 0.31 -9.79 -8.09
C PHE A 53 -0.85 -10.03 -9.06
N ARG A 54 -1.42 -8.98 -9.65
CA ARG A 54 -2.24 -9.11 -10.88
C ARG A 54 -1.40 -9.55 -12.07
N MET A 55 -0.10 -9.28 -12.04
CA MET A 55 0.89 -9.87 -12.92
C MET A 55 1.27 -11.28 -12.42
N ARG A 56 0.44 -12.28 -12.71
CA ARG A 56 0.63 -13.67 -12.23
C ARG A 56 1.96 -14.32 -12.64
N GLY A 57 2.58 -13.82 -13.70
CA GLY A 57 3.83 -14.32 -14.27
C GLY A 57 5.07 -13.51 -13.91
N ILE A 58 5.07 -12.73 -12.80
CA ILE A 58 6.26 -11.98 -12.37
C ILE A 58 7.47 -12.91 -12.29
N GLY A 59 8.58 -12.51 -12.92
CA GLY A 59 9.80 -13.32 -13.00
C GLY A 59 9.76 -14.44 -14.04
N LYS A 60 8.62 -14.67 -14.68
CA LYS A 60 8.39 -15.63 -15.79
C LYS A 60 7.95 -14.91 -17.06
N GLY A 61 8.64 -13.82 -17.40
CA GLY A 61 8.37 -12.98 -18.57
C GLY A 61 7.65 -11.67 -18.23
N GLN A 62 6.75 -11.67 -17.24
CA GLN A 62 6.11 -10.45 -16.78
C GLN A 62 7.00 -9.66 -15.82
N ARG A 63 6.89 -8.33 -15.88
CA ARG A 63 7.69 -7.38 -15.09
C ARG A 63 6.81 -6.30 -14.46
N VAL A 64 7.33 -5.68 -13.41
CA VAL A 64 6.72 -4.50 -12.76
C VAL A 64 7.74 -3.37 -12.76
N GLN A 65 7.30 -2.18 -13.15
CA GLN A 65 8.05 -0.94 -13.06
C GLN A 65 7.35 -0.02 -12.08
N VAL A 66 8.08 0.42 -11.05
CA VAL A 66 7.55 1.28 -10.01
C VAL A 66 7.78 2.74 -10.40
N PHE A 67 6.72 3.53 -10.39
CA PHE A 67 6.73 4.96 -10.64
C PHE A 67 6.56 5.70 -9.31
N ILE A 68 7.56 6.52 -8.98
CA ILE A 68 7.63 7.25 -7.73
C ILE A 68 7.71 8.73 -8.06
N ILE A 69 6.74 9.51 -7.59
CA ILE A 69 6.78 10.96 -7.72
C ILE A 69 7.80 11.56 -6.73
N PRO A 70 8.40 12.72 -7.03
CA PRO A 70 9.45 13.31 -6.20
C PRO A 70 9.07 13.47 -4.72
N GLU A 71 7.82 13.85 -4.45
CA GLU A 71 7.31 14.07 -3.10
C GLU A 71 7.25 12.77 -2.29
N VAL A 72 6.81 11.68 -2.92
CA VAL A 72 6.78 10.35 -2.29
C VAL A 72 8.19 9.80 -2.12
N HIS A 73 9.08 10.05 -3.09
CA HIS A 73 10.48 9.66 -2.99
C HIS A 73 11.18 10.35 -1.82
N GLN A 74 10.90 11.64 -1.59
CA GLN A 74 11.42 12.38 -0.44
C GLN A 74 10.92 11.80 0.88
N LEU A 75 9.60 11.60 1.03
CA LEU A 75 9.01 10.98 2.22
C LEU A 75 9.61 9.59 2.50
N MET A 76 9.79 8.78 1.46
CA MET A 76 10.42 7.47 1.57
C MET A 76 11.86 7.58 2.08
N THR A 77 12.65 8.49 1.50
CA THR A 77 14.05 8.70 1.88
C THR A 77 14.17 9.11 3.35
N ASP A 78 13.33 10.03 3.81
CA ASP A 78 13.35 10.55 5.17
C ASP A 78 13.00 9.46 6.20
N GLU A 79 11.94 8.71 5.94
CA GLU A 79 11.44 7.67 6.83
C GLU A 79 12.36 6.44 6.89
N VAL A 80 12.92 6.03 5.75
CA VAL A 80 13.88 4.92 5.70
C VAL A 80 15.19 5.33 6.40
N ALA A 81 15.65 6.57 6.23
CA ALA A 81 16.82 7.08 6.96
C ALA A 81 16.57 7.07 8.47
N ALA A 82 15.42 7.56 8.92
CA ALA A 82 15.03 7.53 10.33
C ALA A 82 14.96 6.09 10.88
N GLY A 83 14.38 5.15 10.13
CA GLY A 83 14.29 3.74 10.52
C GLY A 83 15.65 3.04 10.65
N LEU A 84 16.67 3.52 9.94
CA LEU A 84 18.05 3.03 10.03
C LEU A 84 18.90 3.79 11.06
N GLY A 85 18.34 4.80 11.74
CA GLY A 85 19.08 5.63 12.68
C GLY A 85 20.14 6.53 12.02
N THR A 86 19.93 6.92 10.76
CA THR A 86 20.85 7.80 10.01
C THR A 86 20.13 9.05 9.51
N THR A 87 20.89 10.01 8.98
CA THR A 87 20.33 11.21 8.36
C THR A 87 20.10 10.99 6.86
N PRO A 88 19.10 11.65 6.24
CA PRO A 88 18.88 11.57 4.80
C PRO A 88 20.12 11.95 3.98
N ALA A 89 20.87 12.97 4.43
CA ALA A 89 22.10 13.42 3.78
C ALA A 89 23.22 12.37 3.83
N ALA A 90 23.45 11.74 4.98
CA ALA A 90 24.45 10.68 5.12
C ALA A 90 24.08 9.45 4.26
N ARG A 91 22.79 9.08 4.23
CA ARG A 91 22.30 8.00 3.37
C ARG A 91 22.47 8.33 1.89
N ALA A 92 22.15 9.54 1.47
CA ALA A 92 22.31 9.98 0.08
C ALA A 92 23.78 9.92 -0.37
N ALA A 93 24.72 10.31 0.48
CA ALA A 93 26.15 10.16 0.22
C ALA A 93 26.54 8.69 0.01
N THR A 94 26.11 7.78 0.90
CA THR A 94 26.35 6.34 0.74
C THR A 94 25.76 5.80 -0.56
N LEU A 95 24.50 6.10 -0.86
CA LEU A 95 23.84 5.66 -2.09
C LEU A 95 24.55 6.18 -3.34
N SER A 96 25.03 7.42 -3.34
CA SER A 96 25.72 8.01 -4.49
C SER A 96 27.05 7.32 -4.83
N SER A 97 27.69 6.68 -3.84
CA SER A 97 28.93 5.92 -4.04
C SER A 97 28.71 4.54 -4.68
N LEU A 98 27.48 4.03 -4.70
CA LEU A 98 27.16 2.70 -5.20
C LEU A 98 27.00 2.66 -6.73
N PRO A 99 27.35 1.52 -7.38
CA PRO A 99 27.04 1.28 -8.79
C PRO A 99 25.53 1.43 -9.08
N LEU A 100 25.18 1.78 -10.32
CA LEU A 100 23.78 2.03 -10.69
C LEU A 100 22.85 0.84 -10.43
N ALA A 101 23.31 -0.39 -10.72
CA ALA A 101 22.53 -1.60 -10.49
C ALA A 101 22.24 -1.82 -9.00
N GLU A 102 23.23 -1.59 -8.15
CA GLU A 102 23.11 -1.68 -6.69
C GLU A 102 22.17 -0.60 -6.15
N ARG A 103 22.23 0.62 -6.70
CA ARG A 103 21.29 1.71 -6.36
C ARG A 103 19.86 1.33 -6.68
N HIS A 104 19.61 0.73 -7.84
CA HIS A 104 18.26 0.26 -8.21
C HIS A 104 17.77 -0.84 -7.28
N HIS A 105 18.64 -1.79 -6.92
CA HIS A 105 18.30 -2.84 -5.97
C HIS A 105 17.95 -2.24 -4.61
N GLN A 106 18.78 -1.32 -4.09
CA GLN A 106 18.54 -0.65 -2.83
C GLN A 106 17.26 0.19 -2.84
N LEU A 107 16.95 0.86 -3.96
CA LEU A 107 15.70 1.61 -4.11
C LEU A 107 14.47 0.70 -3.98
N LEU A 108 14.51 -0.51 -4.57
CA LEU A 108 13.44 -1.48 -4.42
C LEU A 108 13.31 -1.99 -2.97
N CYS A 109 14.44 -2.17 -2.27
CA CYS A 109 14.43 -2.47 -0.84
C CYS A 109 13.80 -1.32 -0.02
N ASP A 110 14.12 -0.08 -0.37
CA ASP A 110 13.59 1.13 0.31
C ASP A 110 12.08 1.26 0.11
N VAL A 111 11.59 0.97 -1.09
CA VAL A 111 10.15 0.89 -1.37
C VAL A 111 9.49 -0.13 -0.45
N CYS A 112 10.03 -1.36 -0.37
CA CYS A 112 9.47 -2.40 0.51
C CYS A 112 9.52 -2.00 2.00
N ALA A 113 10.64 -1.40 2.44
CA ALA A 113 10.81 -0.94 3.81
C ALA A 113 9.80 0.17 4.16
N TRP A 114 9.67 1.18 3.30
CA TRP A 114 8.76 2.31 3.52
C TRP A 114 7.29 1.89 3.51
N LEU A 115 6.89 1.02 2.58
CA LEU A 115 5.54 0.44 2.56
C LEU A 115 5.22 -0.39 3.83
N THR A 116 6.25 -1.00 4.44
CA THR A 116 6.13 -1.72 5.71
C THR A 116 5.98 -0.73 6.88
N ILE A 117 6.76 0.35 6.90
CA ILE A 117 6.62 1.45 7.86
C ILE A 117 5.20 2.05 7.80
N ASN A 118 4.66 2.26 6.59
CA ASN A 118 3.29 2.74 6.41
C ASN A 118 2.24 1.78 7.00
N SER A 119 2.48 0.48 6.90
CA SER A 119 1.62 -0.54 7.54
C SER A 119 1.62 -0.40 9.06
N MET A 120 2.81 -0.22 9.66
CA MET A 120 2.94 0.00 11.11
C MET A 120 2.26 1.29 11.57
N LYS A 121 2.38 2.37 10.80
CA LYS A 121 1.70 3.65 11.08
C LYS A 121 0.19 3.50 11.04
N SER A 122 -0.34 2.81 10.03
CA SER A 122 -1.77 2.53 9.91
C SER A 122 -2.28 1.70 11.09
N GLU A 123 -1.56 0.64 11.46
CA GLU A 123 -1.91 -0.23 12.60
C GLU A 123 -1.91 0.54 13.93
N LYS A 124 -0.94 1.44 14.14
CA LYS A 124 -0.91 2.31 15.33
C LYS A 124 -2.15 3.19 15.44
N VAL A 125 -2.63 3.75 14.33
CA VAL A 125 -3.86 4.55 14.31
C VAL A 125 -5.07 3.70 14.68
N GLN A 126 -5.21 2.52 14.06
CA GLN A 126 -6.31 1.60 14.38
C GLN A 126 -6.29 1.16 15.84
N TRP A 127 -5.11 0.87 16.39
CA TRP A 127 -4.92 0.53 17.78
C TRP A 127 -5.40 1.65 18.72
N ASN A 128 -4.99 2.89 18.47
CA ASN A 128 -5.39 4.04 19.29
C ASN A 128 -6.91 4.24 19.28
N LEU A 129 -7.55 4.11 18.11
CA LEU A 129 -9.01 4.18 17.98
C LEU A 129 -9.70 3.07 18.78
N LEU A 130 -9.18 1.84 18.72
CA LEU A 130 -9.70 0.72 19.50
C LEU A 130 -9.60 0.99 21.01
N MET A 131 -8.48 1.54 21.49
CA MET A 131 -8.30 1.88 22.90
C MET A 131 -9.31 2.93 23.36
N GLU A 132 -9.56 3.96 22.55
CA GLU A 132 -10.56 4.97 22.85
C GLU A 132 -11.97 4.35 22.95
N GLN A 133 -12.33 3.48 22.01
CA GLN A 133 -13.61 2.76 22.04
C GLN A 133 -13.74 1.89 23.29
N GLN A 134 -12.66 1.19 23.69
CA GLN A 134 -12.66 0.37 24.90
C GLN A 134 -12.84 1.22 26.17
N ALA A 135 -12.18 2.38 26.26
CA ALA A 135 -12.39 3.30 27.38
C ALA A 135 -13.84 3.80 27.43
N GLN A 136 -14.41 4.18 26.29
CA GLN A 136 -15.81 4.62 26.20
C GLN A 136 -16.80 3.49 26.56
N ASN A 137 -16.46 2.23 26.29
CA ASN A 137 -17.30 1.09 26.63
C ASN A 137 -17.54 0.93 28.14
N VAL A 138 -16.64 1.42 29.00
CA VAL A 138 -16.79 1.31 30.46
C VAL A 138 -18.09 1.98 30.94
N TRP A 139 -18.29 3.24 30.61
CA TRP A 139 -19.49 3.97 31.03
C TRP A 139 -20.69 3.65 30.13
N ARG A 140 -20.50 3.39 28.83
CA ARG A 140 -21.59 3.04 27.91
C ARG A 140 -22.29 1.75 28.32
N LYS A 141 -21.54 0.71 28.71
CA LYS A 141 -22.13 -0.55 29.18
C LYS A 141 -22.92 -0.36 30.47
N ARG A 142 -22.39 0.42 31.42
CA ARG A 142 -23.09 0.75 32.68
C ARG A 142 -24.37 1.55 32.43
N ALA A 143 -24.32 2.57 31.56
CA ALA A 143 -25.47 3.37 31.19
C ALA A 143 -26.54 2.50 30.48
N TYR A 144 -26.12 1.62 29.57
CA TYR A 144 -27.02 0.69 28.90
C TYR A 144 -27.72 -0.26 29.88
N GLN A 145 -26.98 -0.84 30.83
CA GLN A 145 -27.55 -1.68 31.88
C GLN A 145 -28.55 -0.90 32.75
N ALA A 146 -28.23 0.36 33.11
CA ALA A 146 -29.14 1.21 33.86
C ALA A 146 -30.45 1.48 33.10
N LEU A 147 -30.37 1.73 31.79
CA LEU A 147 -31.55 1.89 30.93
C LEU A 147 -32.38 0.61 30.84
N GLN A 148 -31.73 -0.56 30.70
CA GLN A 148 -32.42 -1.85 30.68
C GLN A 148 -33.15 -2.13 32.00
N MET A 149 -32.50 -1.90 33.14
CA MET A 149 -33.11 -2.06 34.47
C MET A 149 -34.29 -1.10 34.67
N GLY A 150 -34.14 0.16 34.27
CA GLY A 150 -35.22 1.14 34.31
C GLY A 150 -36.42 0.68 33.47
N HIS A 151 -36.19 0.25 32.22
CA HIS A 151 -37.26 -0.24 31.35
C HIS A 151 -38.01 -1.43 31.93
N ALA A 152 -37.29 -2.41 32.49
CA ALA A 152 -37.89 -3.58 33.13
C ALA A 152 -38.77 -3.26 34.36
N THR A 153 -38.62 -2.05 34.94
CA THR A 153 -39.42 -1.60 36.09
C THR A 153 -40.75 -0.96 35.65
N PHE A 154 -40.85 -0.52 34.39
CA PHE A 154 -42.05 0.13 33.84
C PHE A 154 -42.79 -0.72 32.79
N GLY A 155 -42.29 -1.93 32.50
CA GLY A 155 -42.89 -2.90 31.57
C GLY A 155 -43.62 -4.03 32.27
#